data_AF-A0AAP0G787-F1
#
_entry.id   AF-A0AAP0G787-F1
#
_cell.length_a   1.000
_cell.length_b   1.000
_cell.length_c   1.000
_cell.angle_alpha   90.00
_cell.angle_beta   90.00
_cell.angle_gamma   90.00
#
_symmetry.space_group_name_H-M   'P 1'
#
loop_
_entity.id
_entity.type
_entity.pdbx_description
1 polymer ?
#
loop_
_entity_poly.entity_id
_entity_poly.type
_entity_poly.pdbx_seq_one_letter_code
_entity_poly.pdbx_strand_id
1 'polypeptide(L)'
;MSCLLPQKIIFFVLCIMSVMQISGGEFPEPQWCIADEQTPDGVLQQALDWACGPGGADCAMIQPKESCYLPNNVKSHASYAFNIYWQKFKNKGGSCYFSGAAMVTDLNPSKSLK
;
A
#
# COMPACT_ATOMS: atom_id res chain seq x y z
N MET A 1 53.65 -26.43 -3.66
CA MET A 1 53.31 -25.11 -3.09
C MET A 1 53.13 -24.19 -4.30
N SER A 2 51.94 -23.82 -4.76
CA SER A 2 50.71 -23.52 -4.04
C SER A 2 49.52 -23.78 -4.95
N CYS A 3 48.40 -24.16 -4.33
CA CYS A 3 47.17 -24.65 -4.93
C CYS A 3 46.64 -23.78 -6.08
N LEU A 4 46.63 -24.35 -7.28
CA LEU A 4 45.74 -23.94 -8.36
C LEU A 4 44.31 -24.30 -7.94
N LEU A 5 43.59 -23.35 -7.34
CA LEU A 5 42.17 -23.46 -7.09
C LEU A 5 41.45 -23.69 -8.45
N PRO A 6 40.50 -24.64 -8.54
CA PRO A 6 39.86 -24.98 -9.80
C PRO A 6 39.11 -23.75 -10.31
N GLN A 7 39.38 -23.39 -11.57
CA GLN A 7 38.78 -22.30 -12.36
C GLN A 7 37.25 -22.16 -12.20
N LYS A 8 36.56 -23.25 -11.82
CA LYS A 8 35.13 -23.32 -11.54
C LYS A 8 34.70 -22.56 -10.28
N ILE A 9 35.54 -22.51 -9.25
CA ILE A 9 35.24 -21.79 -8.00
C ILE A 9 35.26 -20.28 -8.23
N ILE A 10 36.18 -19.77 -9.06
CA ILE A 10 36.25 -18.34 -9.39
C ILE A 10 34.98 -17.88 -10.12
N PHE A 11 34.46 -18.67 -11.06
CA PHE A 11 33.18 -18.40 -11.73
C PHE A 11 31.99 -18.45 -10.77
N PHE A 12 31.99 -19.42 -9.86
CA PHE A 12 30.93 -19.55 -8.86
C PHE A 12 30.96 -18.36 -7.89
N VAL A 13 32.14 -17.94 -7.43
CA VAL A 13 32.34 -16.77 -6.56
C VAL A 13 32.03 -15.45 -7.30
N LEU A 14 32.39 -15.30 -8.58
CA LEU A 14 32.01 -14.13 -9.40
C LEU A 14 30.49 -14.00 -9.58
N CYS A 15 29.79 -15.12 -9.80
CA CYS A 15 28.33 -15.13 -9.77
C CYS A 15 27.78 -14.80 -8.39
N ILE A 16 28.29 -15.41 -7.31
CA ILE A 16 27.81 -15.16 -5.94
C ILE A 16 28.03 -13.71 -5.51
N MET A 17 29.17 -13.09 -5.87
CA MET A 17 29.45 -11.67 -5.59
C MET A 17 28.55 -10.73 -6.41
N SER A 18 28.09 -11.16 -7.58
CA SER A 18 27.08 -10.42 -8.38
C SER A 18 25.65 -10.58 -7.82
N VAL A 19 25.36 -11.67 -7.10
CA VAL A 19 24.04 -11.94 -6.49
C VAL A 19 23.87 -11.25 -5.12
N MET A 20 24.97 -10.95 -4.41
CA MET A 20 24.94 -10.28 -3.10
C MET A 20 24.71 -8.75 -3.16
N GLN A 21 24.56 -8.16 -4.36
CA GLN A 21 24.25 -6.73 -4.52
C GLN A 21 22.74 -6.43 -4.60
N ILE A 22 21.86 -7.35 -4.22
CA ILE A 22 20.46 -6.96 -3.96
C ILE A 22 20.48 -6.07 -2.72
N SER A 23 20.61 -4.78 -3.02
CA SER A 23 20.18 -3.58 -2.31
C SER A 23 19.76 -3.85 -0.87
N GLY A 24 20.42 -3.17 0.07
CA GLY A 24 19.98 -3.08 1.45
C GLY A 24 18.46 -3.07 1.51
N GLY A 25 17.91 -4.17 2.01
CA GLY A 25 16.49 -4.28 2.27
C GLY A 25 16.18 -3.33 3.41
N GLU A 26 16.00 -2.05 3.09
CA GLU A 26 14.96 -1.27 3.73
C GLU A 26 13.71 -2.12 3.50
N PHE A 27 13.30 -2.92 4.48
CA PHE A 27 11.97 -3.48 4.45
C PHE A 27 11.06 -2.27 4.31
N PRO A 28 10.34 -2.08 3.18
CA PRO A 28 9.51 -0.91 3.03
C PRO A 28 8.52 -0.96 4.17
N GLU A 29 8.61 0.03 5.07
CA GLU A 29 7.67 0.18 6.17
C GLU A 29 6.26 0.12 5.58
N PRO A 30 5.34 -0.63 6.20
CA PRO A 30 3.99 -0.74 5.69
C PRO A 30 3.40 0.67 5.57
N GLN A 31 2.96 1.01 4.36
CA GLN A 31 2.32 2.28 4.07
C GLN A 31 0.83 2.06 3.87
N TRP A 32 0.03 3.04 4.25
CA TRP A 32 -1.43 3.07 4.08
C TRP A 32 -1.86 4.30 3.30
N CYS A 33 -2.94 4.16 2.52
CA CYS A 33 -3.60 5.30 1.89
C CYS A 33 -4.86 5.61 2.68
N ILE A 34 -4.92 6.77 3.32
CA ILE A 34 -6.04 7.18 4.17
C ILE A 34 -6.72 8.42 3.62
N ALA A 35 -7.97 8.67 4.02
CA ALA A 35 -8.65 9.92 3.70
C ALA A 35 -7.96 11.09 4.39
N ASP A 36 -7.86 12.22 3.71
CA ASP A 36 -7.38 13.46 4.30
C ASP A 36 -8.46 14.03 5.23
N GLU A 37 -8.08 14.31 6.48
CA GLU A 37 -9.00 14.81 7.47
C GLU A 37 -9.56 16.21 7.16
N GLN A 38 -8.84 17.00 6.37
CA GLN A 38 -9.22 18.35 5.98
C GLN A 38 -10.14 18.37 4.75
N THR A 39 -10.31 17.23 4.07
CA THR A 39 -11.16 17.16 2.89
C THR A 39 -12.64 17.17 3.28
N PRO A 40 -13.49 18.02 2.64
CA PRO A 40 -14.93 18.03 2.89
C PRO A 40 -15.60 16.70 2.56
N ASP A 41 -16.58 16.30 3.38
CA ASP A 41 -17.30 15.02 3.24
C ASP A 41 -17.90 14.80 1.84
N GLY A 42 -18.38 15.85 1.17
CA GLY A 42 -18.91 15.72 -0.19
C GLY A 42 -17.86 15.28 -1.22
N VAL A 43 -16.62 15.76 -1.08
CA VAL A 43 -15.49 15.36 -1.93
C VAL A 43 -15.05 13.93 -1.58
N LEU A 44 -15.01 13.61 -0.28
CA LEU A 44 -14.72 12.25 0.18
C LEU A 44 -15.75 11.24 -0.31
N GLN A 45 -17.04 11.58 -0.29
CA GLN A 45 -18.11 10.71 -0.77
C GLN A 45 -17.95 10.43 -2.27
N GLN A 46 -17.71 11.46 -3.08
CA GLN A 46 -17.51 11.29 -4.51
C GLN A 46 -16.29 10.40 -4.82
N ALA A 47 -15.19 10.59 -4.08
CA ALA A 47 -14.00 9.77 -4.22
C ALA A 47 -14.22 8.32 -3.74
N LEU A 48 -14.98 8.12 -2.65
CA LEU A 48 -15.40 6.82 -2.14
C LEU A 48 -16.25 6.07 -3.17
N ASP A 49 -17.26 6.72 -3.73
CA ASP A 49 -18.14 6.15 -4.76
C ASP A 49 -17.34 5.72 -5.99
N TRP A 50 -16.36 6.54 -6.40
CA TRP A 50 -15.45 6.18 -7.48
C TRP A 50 -14.58 4.96 -7.11
N ALA A 51 -13.98 4.95 -5.92
CA ALA A 51 -13.11 3.87 -5.47
C ALA A 51 -13.85 2.52 -5.48
N CYS A 52 -15.06 2.48 -4.93
CA CYS A 52 -15.88 1.27 -4.85
C CYS A 52 -16.52 0.88 -6.20
N GLY A 53 -16.73 1.83 -7.10
CA GLY A 53 -17.27 1.59 -8.43
C GLY A 53 -16.17 1.42 -9.48
N PRO A 54 -15.94 2.42 -10.35
CA PRO A 54 -14.94 2.35 -11.43
C PRO A 54 -13.51 2.03 -10.98
N GLY A 55 -13.12 2.44 -9.77
CA GLY A 55 -11.80 2.16 -9.19
C GLY A 55 -11.59 0.69 -8.84
N GLY A 56 -12.66 -0.09 -8.64
CA GLY A 56 -12.58 -1.52 -8.38
C GLY A 56 -11.98 -1.89 -7.02
N ALA A 57 -12.11 -1.01 -6.02
CA ALA A 57 -11.89 -1.35 -4.61
C ALA A 57 -12.96 -2.33 -4.13
N ASP A 58 -12.59 -3.27 -3.26
CA ASP A 58 -13.56 -4.12 -2.60
C ASP A 58 -14.11 -3.42 -1.36
N CYS A 59 -15.36 -2.95 -1.47
CA CYS A 59 -16.06 -2.21 -0.43
C CYS A 59 -17.13 -3.03 0.28
N ALA A 60 -17.09 -4.37 0.19
CA ALA A 60 -18.05 -5.23 0.89
C ALA A 60 -18.01 -5.00 2.41
N MET A 61 -16.81 -4.92 2.99
CA MET A 61 -16.63 -4.87 4.45
C MET A 61 -17.12 -3.57 5.12
N ILE A 62 -17.36 -2.51 4.35
CA ILE A 62 -17.89 -1.23 4.84
C ILE A 62 -19.40 -1.08 4.63
N GLN A 63 -20.08 -2.15 4.19
CA GLN A 63 -21.53 -2.15 4.05
C GLN A 63 -22.23 -2.32 5.41
N PRO A 64 -23.50 -1.90 5.54
CA PRO A 64 -24.26 -2.11 6.76
C PRO A 64 -24.22 -3.57 7.20
N LYS A 65 -23.94 -3.80 8.50
CA LYS A 65 -23.78 -5.13 9.17
C LYS A 65 -22.44 -5.83 8.98
N GLU A 66 -21.52 -5.24 8.23
CA GLU A 66 -20.17 -5.80 8.04
C GLU A 66 -19.17 -5.28 9.07
N SER A 67 -18.03 -5.98 9.20
CA SER A 67 -17.11 -5.76 10.32
C SER A 67 -16.34 -4.43 10.28
N CYS A 68 -16.25 -3.79 9.11
CA CYS A 68 -15.62 -2.47 8.95
C CYS A 68 -16.65 -1.34 8.74
N TYR A 69 -17.93 -1.59 9.03
CA TYR A 69 -18.97 -0.55 8.92
C TYR A 69 -18.80 0.57 9.94
N LEU A 70 -18.31 0.26 11.15
CA LEU A 70 -18.13 1.24 12.21
C LEU A 70 -16.68 1.76 12.25
N PRO A 71 -16.49 3.07 12.49
CA PRO A 71 -17.53 4.08 12.69
C PRO A 71 -18.24 4.45 11.36
N ASN A 72 -19.56 4.66 11.43
CA ASN A 72 -20.39 4.97 10.27
C ASN A 72 -20.25 6.45 9.88
N ASN A 73 -19.14 6.81 9.26
CA ASN A 73 -18.91 8.13 8.70
C ASN A 73 -18.13 8.02 7.38
N VAL A 74 -18.29 9.02 6.51
CA VAL A 74 -17.71 9.03 5.17
C VAL A 74 -16.19 8.93 5.19
N LYS A 75 -15.52 9.61 6.13
CA LYS A 75 -14.06 9.63 6.24
C LYS A 75 -13.48 8.25 6.55
N SER A 76 -14.11 7.49 7.45
CA SER A 76 -13.68 6.14 7.81
C SER A 76 -13.92 5.15 6.68
N HIS A 77 -15.07 5.23 6.01
CA HIS A 77 -15.37 4.40 4.83
C HIS A 77 -14.45 4.74 3.65
N ALA A 78 -14.19 6.02 3.39
CA ALA A 78 -13.26 6.49 2.38
C ALA A 78 -11.83 5.99 2.65
N SER A 79 -11.34 6.12 3.88
CA SER A 79 -10.01 5.61 4.27
C SER A 79 -9.86 4.11 4.00
N TYR A 80 -10.90 3.32 4.31
CA TYR A 80 -10.91 1.89 4.02
C TYR A 80 -10.83 1.63 2.51
N ALA A 81 -11.74 2.25 1.72
CA ALA A 81 -11.80 2.04 0.28
C ALA A 81 -10.51 2.50 -0.43
N PHE A 82 -9.94 3.64 -0.03
CA PHE A 82 -8.71 4.18 -0.57
C PHE A 82 -7.53 3.26 -0.30
N ASN A 83 -7.42 2.74 0.92
CA ASN A 83 -6.37 1.80 1.25
C ASN A 83 -6.50 0.51 0.42
N ILE A 84 -7.69 -0.10 0.36
CA ILE A 84 -7.88 -1.35 -0.41
C ILE A 84 -7.58 -1.14 -1.89
N TYR A 85 -8.07 -0.06 -2.49
CA TYR A 85 -7.73 0.32 -3.86
C TYR A 85 -6.21 0.44 -4.03
N TRP A 86 -5.58 1.24 -3.19
CA TRP A 86 -4.16 1.57 -3.35
C TRP A 86 -3.28 0.34 -3.15
N GLN A 87 -3.53 -0.50 -2.15
CA GLN A 87 -2.78 -1.74 -1.97
C GLN A 87 -2.90 -2.66 -3.19
N LYS A 88 -4.08 -2.73 -3.82
CA LYS A 88 -4.35 -3.56 -4.99
C LYS A 88 -3.68 -3.03 -6.26
N PHE A 89 -3.59 -1.72 -6.43
CA PHE A 89 -3.20 -1.10 -7.70
C PHE A 89 -1.87 -0.32 -7.67
N LYS A 90 -1.24 -0.08 -6.51
CA LYS A 90 0.01 0.70 -6.42
C LYS A 90 1.14 0.17 -7.30
N ASN A 91 1.27 -1.15 -7.41
CA ASN A 91 2.28 -1.79 -8.27
C ASN A 91 1.93 -1.77 -9.76
N LYS A 92 0.74 -1.26 -10.11
CA LYS A 92 0.22 -1.12 -11.48
C LYS A 92 0.02 0.35 -11.87
N GLY A 93 0.58 1.29 -11.11
CA GLY A 93 0.46 2.73 -11.34
C GLY A 93 -0.75 3.39 -10.67
N GLY A 94 -1.49 2.68 -9.82
CA GLY A 94 -2.53 3.28 -9.00
C GLY A 94 -1.94 4.25 -7.97
N SER A 95 -2.55 5.42 -7.81
CA SER A 95 -2.07 6.48 -6.91
C SER A 95 -2.99 6.64 -5.70
N CYS A 96 -2.42 7.09 -4.58
CA CYS A 96 -3.17 7.55 -3.42
C CYS A 96 -3.48 9.05 -3.56
N TYR A 97 -4.17 9.43 -4.64
CA TYR A 97 -4.47 10.84 -4.91
C TYR A 97 -5.94 11.18 -4.65
N PHE A 98 -6.87 10.43 -5.25
CA PHE A 98 -8.32 10.63 -5.07
C PHE A 98 -8.76 12.10 -5.15
N SER A 99 -8.25 12.84 -6.15
CA SER A 99 -8.48 14.28 -6.32
C SER A 99 -8.01 15.16 -5.16
N GLY A 100 -6.95 14.73 -4.46
CA GLY A 100 -6.43 15.37 -3.25
C GLY A 100 -7.15 14.96 -1.96
N ALA A 101 -8.09 14.01 -2.03
CA ALA A 101 -8.87 13.57 -0.87
C ALA A 101 -8.17 12.53 0.00
N ALA A 102 -6.95 12.12 -0.36
CA ALA A 102 -6.22 11.05 0.30
C ALA A 102 -4.74 11.38 0.47
N MET A 103 -4.12 10.76 1.48
CA MET A 103 -2.69 10.86 1.75
C MET A 103 -2.09 9.50 2.08
N VAL A 104 -0.81 9.33 1.77
CA VAL A 104 -0.03 8.17 2.19
C VAL A 104 0.50 8.42 3.60
N THR A 105 0.41 7.41 4.46
CA THR A 105 0.94 7.45 5.82
C THR A 105 1.69 6.16 6.14
N ASP A 106 2.76 6.28 6.92
CA ASP A 106 3.49 5.13 7.50
C ASP A 106 2.96 4.80 8.91
N LEU A 107 1.92 5.51 9.37
CA LEU A 107 1.24 5.24 10.64
C LEU A 107 0.08 4.28 10.42
N ASN A 108 0.10 3.16 11.12
CA ASN A 108 -0.98 2.17 11.02
C ASN A 108 -2.32 2.79 11.48
N PRO A 109 -3.32 2.96 10.59
CA PRO A 109 -4.57 3.63 10.93
C PRO A 109 -5.38 2.87 11.99
N SER A 110 -5.20 1.56 12.13
CA SER A 110 -5.86 0.78 13.20
C SER A 110 -5.40 1.17 14.61
N LYS A 111 -4.22 1.81 14.74
CA LYS A 111 -3.70 2.31 16.01
C LYS A 111 -4.05 3.78 16.26
N SER A 112 -4.39 4.53 15.21
CA SER A 112 -4.65 5.97 15.25
C SER A 112 -6.14 6.32 15.38
N LEU A 113 -7.05 5.43 14.98
CA LEU A 113 -8.52 5.63 15.06
C LEU A 113 -9.11 5.32 16.45
N LYS A 114 -8.42 5.68 17.52
CA LYS A 114 -8.87 5.41 18.90
C LYS A 114 -9.80 6.49 19.44
#